data_AF-A0A2V8DHD7-F1
#
_entry.id   AF-A0A2V8DHD7-F1
#
_cell.length_a   1.000
_cell.length_b   1.000
_cell.length_c   1.000
_cell.angle_alpha   90.00
_cell.angle_beta   90.00
_cell.angle_gamma   90.00
#
_symmetry.space_group_name_H-M   'P 1'
#
loop_
_entity.id
_entity.type
_entity.pdbx_description
1 polymer ?
#
loop_
_entity_poly.entity_id
_entity_poly.type
_entity_poly.pdbx_seq_one_letter_code
_entity_poly.pdbx_strand_id
1 'polypeptide(L)'
;MVVPDKGDFVKIPLNPEGRKVAGAWDPAKDRASGNECKSYGAAALLQVPGRLHISWQDDYTLRLDTDSGTQTRLFHFDGSPRANEASTWQGSSAAIWGGDEPRDRRDGQGGPVQDSAGRLVIANAQRKQADYLKVVTTRMRPGYLQKNGVPYSGNALLEEYFDTFSDPYTHSTWLAVTAVVTDPQYLIEPLITHAHFKKLPDSSGWDPTPCRVDEPR
;
A
#
# COMPACT_ATOMS: atom_id res chain seq x y z
N MET A 1 14.98 8.41 -6.98
CA MET A 1 13.67 8.89 -7.47
C MET A 1 13.85 10.30 -7.97
N VAL A 2 13.34 10.61 -9.16
CA VAL A 2 13.19 11.99 -9.62
C VAL A 2 11.80 12.43 -9.18
N VAL A 3 11.69 13.57 -8.50
CA VAL A 3 10.38 14.16 -8.20
C VAL A 3 9.83 14.72 -9.52
N PRO A 4 8.63 14.31 -9.97
CA PRO A 4 8.04 14.86 -11.18
C PRO A 4 7.81 16.36 -11.05
N ASP A 5 7.92 17.09 -12.16
CA ASP A 5 7.65 18.52 -12.17
C ASP A 5 6.17 18.80 -11.86
N LYS A 6 5.90 19.98 -11.29
CA LYS A 6 4.52 20.45 -11.12
C LYS A 6 3.83 20.51 -12.49
N GLY A 7 2.65 19.90 -12.59
CA GLY A 7 1.90 19.82 -13.84
C GLY A 7 2.19 18.56 -14.67
N ASP A 8 3.26 17.81 -14.33
CA ASP A 8 3.51 16.50 -14.95
C ASP A 8 2.66 15.43 -14.27
N PHE A 9 1.51 15.14 -14.87
CA PHE A 9 0.58 14.11 -14.40
C PHE A 9 0.56 12.89 -15.34
N VAL A 10 1.63 12.70 -16.11
CA VAL A 10 1.72 11.60 -17.08
C VAL A 10 1.56 10.26 -16.34
N LYS A 11 0.72 9.38 -16.90
CA LYS A 11 0.33 8.07 -16.34
C LYS A 11 -0.53 8.10 -15.07
N ILE A 12 -0.97 9.26 -14.59
CA ILE A 12 -1.97 9.32 -13.53
C ILE A 12 -3.36 9.48 -14.15
N PRO A 13 -4.33 8.60 -13.83
CA PRO A 13 -5.68 8.67 -14.35
C PRO A 13 -6.51 9.76 -13.65
N LEU A 14 -6.06 11.01 -13.68
CA LEU A 14 -6.81 12.13 -13.10
C LEU A 14 -8.07 12.45 -13.93
N ASN A 15 -9.16 12.78 -13.24
CA ASN A 15 -10.34 13.40 -13.84
C ASN A 15 -10.15 14.94 -13.94
N PRO A 16 -11.10 15.69 -14.53
CA PRO A 16 -10.96 17.14 -14.66
C PRO A 16 -10.79 17.89 -13.33
N GLU A 17 -11.48 17.48 -12.26
CA GLU A 17 -11.35 18.11 -10.94
C GLU A 17 -9.99 17.79 -10.32
N GLY A 18 -9.53 16.54 -10.40
CA GLY A 18 -8.20 16.14 -9.96
C GLY A 18 -7.09 16.94 -10.65
N ARG A 19 -7.19 17.13 -11.98
CA ARG A 19 -6.25 17.98 -12.75
C ARG A 19 -6.27 19.43 -12.30
N LYS A 20 -7.46 19.99 -12.05
CA LYS A 20 -7.62 21.37 -11.57
C LYS A 20 -6.98 21.56 -10.20
N VAL A 21 -7.25 20.66 -9.24
CA VAL A 21 -6.66 20.71 -7.90
C VAL A 21 -5.14 20.54 -7.96
N ALA A 22 -4.65 19.57 -8.73
CA ALA A 22 -3.21 19.35 -8.90
C ALA A 22 -2.51 20.56 -9.53
N GLY A 23 -3.12 21.19 -10.55
CA GLY A 23 -2.57 22.39 -11.19
C GLY A 23 -2.51 23.61 -10.25
N ALA A 24 -3.45 23.69 -9.29
CA ALA A 24 -3.49 24.75 -8.29
C ALA A 24 -2.55 24.52 -7.09
N TRP A 25 -1.90 23.35 -7.00
CA TRP A 25 -1.02 23.03 -5.89
C TRP A 25 0.14 24.02 -5.76
N ASP A 26 0.45 24.41 -4.53
CA ASP A 26 1.51 25.35 -4.21
C ASP A 26 2.35 24.76 -3.06
N PRO A 27 3.58 24.29 -3.35
CA PRO A 27 4.43 23.67 -2.34
C PRO A 27 4.86 24.65 -1.24
N ALA A 28 4.93 25.96 -1.52
CA ALA A 28 5.28 26.96 -0.52
C ALA A 28 4.15 27.12 0.52
N LYS A 29 2.88 27.06 0.08
CA LYS A 29 1.73 27.07 0.99
C LYS A 29 1.67 25.84 1.89
N ASP A 30 1.97 24.67 1.35
CA ASP A 30 2.00 23.45 2.16
C ASP A 30 3.10 23.51 3.22
N ARG A 31 4.30 23.99 2.86
CA ARG A 31 5.39 24.23 3.82
C ARG A 31 5.00 25.23 4.91
N ALA A 32 4.37 26.35 4.53
CA ALA A 32 3.92 27.35 5.50
C ALA A 32 2.80 26.85 6.43
N SER A 33 2.05 25.83 6.00
CA SER A 33 0.90 25.27 6.75
C SER A 33 1.24 23.99 7.51
N GLY A 34 2.50 23.55 7.55
CA GLY A 34 2.90 22.30 8.20
C GLY A 34 2.35 21.04 7.52
N ASN A 35 2.17 21.07 6.21
CA ASN A 35 1.59 20.00 5.39
C ASN A 35 2.66 19.17 4.66
N GLU A 36 3.89 19.12 5.15
CA GLU A 36 5.02 18.42 4.52
C GLU A 36 4.75 16.91 4.34
N CYS A 37 3.93 16.33 5.22
CA CYS A 37 3.62 14.90 5.20
C CYS A 37 2.48 14.51 4.23
N LYS A 38 1.87 15.44 3.48
CA LYS A 38 0.80 15.08 2.52
C LYS A 38 1.24 14.06 1.47
N SER A 39 2.50 14.11 1.06
CA SER A 39 3.13 13.15 0.13
C SER A 39 3.64 11.87 0.79
N TYR A 40 3.41 11.71 2.10
CA TYR A 40 3.81 10.54 2.91
C TYR A 40 2.60 9.83 3.52
N GLY A 41 1.37 10.19 3.10
CA GLY A 41 0.18 9.46 3.51
C GLY A 41 0.14 8.06 2.89
N ALA A 42 -0.70 7.17 3.44
CA ALA A 42 -0.68 5.75 3.12
C ALA A 42 -0.71 5.45 1.61
N ALA A 43 -1.50 6.19 0.83
CA ALA A 43 -1.64 5.98 -0.62
C ALA A 43 -0.37 6.24 -1.46
N ALA A 44 0.62 6.95 -0.92
CA ALA A 44 1.89 7.26 -1.61
C ALA A 44 3.13 6.78 -0.88
N LEU A 45 3.02 6.46 0.42
CA LEU A 45 4.15 6.25 1.30
C LEU A 45 5.15 5.21 0.77
N LEU A 46 4.67 4.06 0.30
CA LEU A 46 5.54 2.98 -0.19
C LEU A 46 6.15 3.25 -1.57
N GLN A 47 5.70 4.29 -2.26
CA GLN A 47 6.36 4.78 -3.47
C GLN A 47 7.53 5.71 -3.13
N VAL A 48 7.56 6.30 -1.94
CA VAL A 48 8.70 7.11 -1.48
C VAL A 48 9.89 6.17 -1.22
N PRO A 49 11.07 6.39 -1.84
CA PRO A 49 12.20 5.50 -1.68
C PRO A 49 12.58 5.38 -0.22
N GLY A 50 12.90 4.19 0.26
CA GLY A 50 13.26 4.02 1.66
C GLY A 50 13.44 2.61 2.11
N ARG A 51 13.61 2.50 3.43
CA ARG A 51 13.65 1.22 4.14
C ARG A 51 12.41 1.07 4.97
N LEU A 52 12.03 -0.19 5.15
CA LEU A 52 10.90 -0.60 5.95
C LEU A 52 11.41 -1.42 7.13
N HIS A 53 10.89 -1.15 8.31
CA HIS A 53 10.92 -2.10 9.42
C HIS A 53 9.53 -2.67 9.60
N ILE A 54 9.41 -4.00 9.56
CA ILE A 54 8.14 -4.71 9.71
C ILE A 54 8.27 -5.62 10.92
N SER A 55 7.39 -5.45 11.90
CA SER A 55 7.38 -6.22 13.15
C SER A 55 5.96 -6.43 13.65
N TRP A 56 5.76 -7.44 14.49
CA TRP A 56 4.52 -7.56 15.26
C TRP A 56 4.59 -6.60 16.46
N GLN A 57 3.57 -5.76 16.61
CA GLN A 57 3.40 -4.93 17.80
C GLN A 57 2.73 -5.72 18.92
N ASP A 58 1.79 -6.59 18.55
CA ASP A 58 1.05 -7.52 19.40
C ASP A 58 0.53 -8.69 18.53
N ASP A 59 -0.25 -9.60 19.11
CA ASP A 59 -0.73 -10.83 18.45
C ASP A 59 -1.61 -10.58 17.22
N TYR A 60 -2.20 -9.38 17.07
CA TYR A 60 -3.16 -9.06 16.02
C TYR A 60 -2.80 -7.81 15.21
N THR A 61 -1.66 -7.18 15.49
CA THR A 61 -1.25 -5.93 14.85
C THR A 61 0.17 -6.04 14.30
N LEU A 62 0.27 -6.00 12.97
CA LEU A 62 1.55 -5.83 12.29
C LEU A 62 1.85 -4.34 12.14
N ARG A 63 3.08 -3.95 12.49
CA ARG A 63 3.60 -2.60 12.40
C ARG A 63 4.58 -2.51 11.24
N LEU A 64 4.41 -1.49 10.40
CA LEU A 64 5.33 -1.12 9.32
C LEU A 64 5.80 0.31 9.56
N ASP A 65 7.09 0.48 9.80
CA ASP A 65 7.74 1.77 9.93
C ASP A 65 8.53 2.10 8.67
N THR A 66 8.44 3.35 8.22
CA THR A 66 9.29 3.89 7.15
C THR A 66 10.29 4.87 7.73
N ASP A 67 11.53 4.76 7.28
CA ASP A 67 12.54 5.78 7.62
C ASP A 67 12.25 7.09 6.87
N SER A 68 11.63 7.03 5.68
CA SER A 68 11.17 8.22 4.94
C SER A 68 9.95 8.83 5.60
N GLY A 69 10.07 10.09 5.99
CA GLY A 69 9.00 10.82 6.64
C GLY A 69 8.64 10.26 8.03
N THR A 70 9.41 9.30 8.55
CA THR A 70 9.20 8.67 9.87
C THR A 70 7.75 8.28 10.13
N GLN A 71 7.12 7.61 9.15
CA GLN A 71 5.71 7.22 9.24
C GLN A 71 5.58 5.80 9.77
N THR A 72 4.47 5.54 10.47
CA THR A 72 4.10 4.23 11.01
C THR A 72 2.73 3.84 10.51
N ARG A 73 2.62 2.63 9.96
CA ARG A 73 1.37 2.00 9.60
C ARG A 73 1.11 0.80 10.51
N LEU A 74 -0.13 0.67 10.96
CA LEU A 74 -0.60 -0.46 11.77
C LEU A 74 -1.65 -1.22 10.98
N PHE A 75 -1.44 -2.52 10.84
CA PHE A 75 -2.28 -3.44 10.09
C PHE A 75 -2.94 -4.40 11.07
N HIS A 76 -4.28 -4.33 11.17
CA HIS A 76 -5.04 -5.07 12.17
C HIS A 76 -5.71 -6.30 11.57
N PHE A 77 -5.52 -7.47 12.19
CA PHE A 77 -6.05 -8.76 11.74
C PHE A 77 -7.36 -9.17 12.46
N ASP A 78 -7.83 -8.38 13.41
CA ASP A 78 -9.05 -8.63 14.20
C ASP A 78 -10.36 -8.24 13.47
N GLY A 79 -10.27 -7.91 12.18
CA GLY A 79 -11.42 -7.63 11.31
C GLY A 79 -12.18 -6.35 11.62
N SER A 80 -11.67 -5.48 12.52
CA SER A 80 -12.38 -4.28 12.94
C SER A 80 -11.67 -3.00 12.45
N PRO A 81 -12.14 -2.38 11.35
CA PRO A 81 -11.77 -0.99 11.08
C PRO A 81 -12.27 -0.15 12.24
N ARG A 82 -11.36 0.54 12.94
CA ARG A 82 -11.72 1.27 14.15
C ARG A 82 -12.66 2.41 13.82
N ALA A 83 -13.95 2.16 14.08
CA ALA A 83 -15.05 2.95 13.55
C ALA A 83 -15.11 4.39 14.07
N ASN A 84 -14.39 4.69 15.15
CA ASN A 84 -14.37 5.99 15.82
C ASN A 84 -13.00 6.68 15.82
N GLU A 85 -12.03 6.18 15.06
CA GLU A 85 -10.74 6.86 14.94
C GLU A 85 -10.82 8.04 13.96
N ALA A 86 -10.26 9.17 14.37
CA ALA A 86 -10.10 10.35 13.53
C ALA A 86 -9.19 10.04 12.33
N SER A 87 -9.47 10.66 11.19
CA SER A 87 -8.63 10.47 10.00
C SER A 87 -7.19 10.88 10.26
N THR A 88 -6.25 9.99 9.95
CA THR A 88 -4.80 10.21 10.05
C THR A 88 -4.17 10.19 8.66
N TRP A 89 -2.90 10.57 8.54
CA TRP A 89 -2.16 10.41 7.27
C TRP A 89 -2.08 8.94 6.82
N GLN A 90 -2.08 8.01 7.77
CA GLN A 90 -1.93 6.58 7.51
C GLN A 90 -3.26 5.81 7.47
N GLY A 91 -4.37 6.51 7.75
CA GLY A 91 -5.70 5.93 7.77
C GLY A 91 -5.87 4.83 8.83
N SER A 92 -6.90 4.01 8.63
CA SER A 92 -7.17 2.79 9.40
C SER A 92 -7.06 1.59 8.45
N SER A 93 -6.23 0.61 8.80
CA SER A 93 -5.89 -0.51 7.91
C SER A 93 -6.37 -1.84 8.48
N ALA A 94 -7.19 -2.55 7.71
CA ALA A 94 -7.60 -3.92 8.00
C ALA A 94 -6.78 -4.89 7.14
N ALA A 95 -6.22 -5.91 7.76
CA ALA A 95 -5.33 -6.88 7.14
C ALA A 95 -5.94 -8.27 7.15
N ILE A 96 -5.76 -9.00 6.05
CA ILE A 96 -6.15 -10.39 5.92
C ILE A 96 -5.11 -11.14 5.09
N TRP A 97 -4.76 -12.34 5.54
CA TRP A 97 -3.96 -13.26 4.75
C TRP A 97 -4.80 -13.79 3.58
N GLY A 98 -4.31 -13.58 2.37
CA GLY A 98 -4.95 -14.03 1.13
C GLY A 98 -4.18 -15.20 0.51
N GLY A 99 -4.86 -15.99 -0.31
CA GLY A 99 -4.29 -17.19 -0.93
C GLY A 99 -4.90 -18.50 -0.43
N ASP A 100 -5.86 -18.45 0.50
CA ASP A 100 -6.69 -19.61 0.90
C ASP A 100 -7.81 -19.92 -0.14
N GLU A 101 -7.83 -19.19 -1.25
CA GLU A 101 -8.71 -19.48 -2.37
C GLU A 101 -8.43 -20.90 -2.88
N PRO A 102 -9.47 -21.69 -3.17
CA PRO A 102 -9.26 -23.01 -3.76
C PRO A 102 -8.45 -22.86 -5.05
N ARG A 103 -7.39 -23.68 -5.20
CA ARG A 103 -6.64 -23.78 -6.46
C ARG A 103 -7.62 -23.81 -7.63
N ASP A 104 -7.41 -22.96 -8.64
CA ASP A 104 -8.21 -23.03 -9.87
C ASP A 104 -8.04 -24.46 -10.42
N ARG A 105 -9.17 -25.13 -10.66
CA ARG A 105 -9.23 -26.51 -11.18
C ARG A 105 -8.57 -26.62 -12.56
N ARG A 106 -8.20 -25.49 -13.18
CA ARG A 106 -7.53 -25.39 -14.48
C ARG A 106 -6.00 -25.46 -14.43
N ASP A 107 -5.38 -25.39 -13.25
CA ASP A 107 -3.90 -25.46 -13.11
C ASP A 107 -3.34 -26.90 -13.17
N GLY A 108 -4.13 -27.88 -13.62
CA GLY A 108 -3.68 -29.24 -13.92
C GLY A 108 -3.29 -30.11 -12.72
N GLN A 109 -3.39 -29.63 -11.49
CA GLN A 109 -2.95 -30.32 -10.26
C GLN A 109 -4.07 -31.06 -9.50
N GLY A 110 -4.92 -31.79 -10.21
CA GLY A 110 -5.81 -32.80 -9.62
C GLY A 110 -7.30 -32.65 -9.97
N GLY A 111 -7.97 -33.80 -10.06
CA GLY A 111 -9.41 -33.90 -10.34
C GLY A 111 -10.30 -33.48 -9.17
N PRO A 112 -11.62 -33.42 -9.37
CA PRO A 112 -12.59 -33.09 -8.32
C PRO A 112 -12.52 -34.08 -7.15
N VAL A 113 -12.49 -33.58 -5.92
CA VAL A 113 -12.60 -34.39 -4.69
C VAL A 113 -14.03 -34.33 -4.17
N GLN A 114 -14.59 -35.48 -3.81
CA GLN A 114 -15.93 -35.58 -3.22
C GLN A 114 -15.85 -36.01 -1.75
N ASP A 115 -16.78 -35.54 -0.92
CA ASP A 115 -16.99 -36.10 0.42
C ASP A 115 -17.69 -37.47 0.36
N SER A 116 -17.88 -38.11 1.51
CA SER A 116 -18.61 -39.39 1.63
C SER A 116 -20.07 -39.32 1.20
N ALA A 117 -20.62 -38.12 0.97
CA ALA A 117 -21.96 -37.86 0.44
C ALA A 117 -21.95 -37.47 -1.04
N GLY A 118 -20.81 -37.56 -1.73
CA GLY A 118 -20.68 -37.25 -3.17
C GLY A 118 -20.65 -35.76 -3.50
N ARG A 119 -20.56 -34.86 -2.51
CA ARG A 119 -20.50 -33.41 -2.74
C ARG A 119 -19.08 -32.99 -3.06
N LEU A 120 -18.91 -32.10 -4.03
CA LEU A 120 -17.61 -31.50 -4.30
C LEU A 120 -17.12 -30.72 -3.08
N VAL A 121 -15.93 -31.07 -2.60
CA VAL A 121 -15.28 -30.41 -1.47
C VAL A 121 -13.87 -29.95 -1.86
N ILE A 122 -13.38 -28.92 -1.17
CA ILE A 122 -11.98 -28.49 -1.28
C ILE A 122 -11.18 -29.39 -0.33
N ALA A 123 -10.42 -30.34 -0.87
CA ALA A 123 -9.54 -31.17 -0.06
C ALA A 123 -8.44 -30.32 0.59
N ASN A 124 -7.93 -30.72 1.76
CA ASN A 124 -6.79 -30.01 2.40
C ASN A 124 -5.56 -29.94 1.48
N ALA A 125 -5.32 -30.95 0.64
CA ALA A 125 -4.26 -30.94 -0.37
C ALA A 125 -4.47 -29.92 -1.52
N GLN A 126 -5.68 -29.39 -1.67
CA GLN A 126 -6.06 -28.36 -2.65
C GLN A 126 -6.10 -26.96 -2.05
N ARG A 127 -5.99 -26.82 -0.72
CA ARG A 127 -5.84 -25.52 -0.07
C ARG A 127 -4.41 -25.04 -0.30
N LYS A 128 -4.27 -23.90 -0.95
CA LYS A 128 -2.99 -23.19 -1.01
C LYS A 128 -2.81 -22.50 0.35
N GLN A 129 -1.59 -22.50 0.86
CA GLN A 129 -1.29 -21.65 2.02
C GLN A 129 -1.37 -20.20 1.54
N ALA A 130 -1.98 -19.33 2.35
CA ALA A 130 -1.96 -17.90 2.11
C ALA A 130 -0.55 -17.43 1.72
N ASP A 131 -0.43 -16.83 0.54
CA ASP A 131 0.85 -16.46 -0.08
C ASP A 131 1.03 -14.95 -0.24
N TYR A 132 0.01 -14.16 0.12
CA TYR A 132 0.10 -12.70 0.18
C TYR A 132 -0.69 -12.14 1.36
N LEU A 133 -0.32 -10.95 1.80
CA LEU A 133 -1.09 -10.15 2.74
C LEU A 133 -1.88 -9.10 1.97
N LYS A 134 -3.21 -9.08 2.12
CA LYS A 134 -4.05 -7.99 1.65
C LYS A 134 -4.29 -7.01 2.79
N VAL A 135 -4.05 -5.73 2.53
CA VAL A 135 -4.34 -4.63 3.45
C VAL A 135 -5.29 -3.67 2.77
N VAL A 136 -6.39 -3.33 3.45
CA VAL A 136 -7.33 -2.30 2.99
C VAL A 136 -7.28 -1.12 3.95
N THR A 137 -6.89 0.03 3.46
CA THR A 137 -6.79 1.27 4.22
C THR A 137 -7.88 2.26 3.80
N THR A 138 -8.58 2.80 4.79
CA THR A 138 -9.60 3.84 4.64
C THR A 138 -9.34 4.99 5.62
N ARG A 139 -10.19 6.03 5.63
CA ARG A 139 -10.10 7.16 6.59
C ARG A 139 -8.76 7.89 6.54
N MET A 140 -8.17 7.94 5.36
CA MET A 140 -6.95 8.71 5.13
C MET A 140 -7.29 10.20 5.11
N ARG A 141 -6.39 11.04 5.61
CA ARG A 141 -6.45 12.48 5.35
C ARG A 141 -6.19 12.75 3.87
N PRO A 142 -6.84 13.75 3.24
CA PRO A 142 -6.50 14.14 1.87
C PRO A 142 -5.01 14.48 1.74
N GLY A 143 -4.34 13.86 0.79
CA GLY A 143 -2.90 14.00 0.58
C GLY A 143 -2.53 13.93 -0.90
N TYR A 144 -1.29 13.57 -1.19
CA TYR A 144 -0.78 13.49 -2.56
C TYR A 144 -0.30 12.09 -2.93
N LEU A 145 -0.63 11.65 -4.14
CA LEU A 145 -0.16 10.40 -4.76
C LEU A 145 1.29 10.53 -5.27
N GLN A 146 1.73 11.75 -5.53
CA GLN A 146 3.08 12.09 -6.00
C GLN A 146 3.51 13.43 -5.39
N LYS A 147 4.84 13.64 -5.26
CA LYS A 147 5.47 14.87 -4.74
C LYS A 147 5.40 16.07 -5.71
N ASN A 148 4.33 16.17 -6.49
CA ASN A 148 4.03 17.22 -7.46
C ASN A 148 2.59 17.76 -7.33
N GLY A 149 1.91 17.43 -6.23
CA GLY A 149 0.57 17.92 -5.92
C GLY A 149 -0.59 17.09 -6.46
N VAL A 150 -0.33 15.94 -7.10
CA VAL A 150 -1.39 15.02 -7.56
C VAL A 150 -2.22 14.54 -6.36
N PRO A 151 -3.51 14.91 -6.23
CA PRO A 151 -4.26 14.70 -5.01
C PRO A 151 -4.88 13.30 -4.93
N TYR A 152 -5.13 12.85 -3.69
CA TYR A 152 -6.19 11.91 -3.37
C TYR A 152 -7.09 12.50 -2.27
N SER A 153 -8.38 12.16 -2.30
CA SER A 153 -9.39 12.66 -1.39
C SER A 153 -9.43 11.90 -0.06
N GLY A 154 -10.15 12.43 0.93
CA GLY A 154 -10.40 11.71 2.18
C GLY A 154 -11.33 10.49 2.02
N ASN A 155 -11.97 10.36 0.87
CA ASN A 155 -12.82 9.22 0.51
C ASN A 155 -12.06 8.16 -0.30
N ALA A 156 -10.75 8.35 -0.52
CA ALA A 156 -9.93 7.38 -1.22
C ALA A 156 -9.89 6.05 -0.45
N LEU A 157 -9.93 4.95 -1.21
CA LEU A 157 -9.71 3.59 -0.75
C LEU A 157 -8.34 3.13 -1.26
N LEU A 158 -7.50 2.63 -0.36
CA LEU A 158 -6.23 2.01 -0.69
C LEU A 158 -6.33 0.51 -0.45
N GLU A 159 -6.07 -0.29 -1.47
CA GLU A 159 -5.85 -1.73 -1.34
C GLU A 159 -4.40 -2.05 -1.66
N GLU A 160 -3.73 -2.76 -0.78
CA GLU A 160 -2.35 -3.19 -0.97
C GLU A 160 -2.23 -4.70 -0.85
N TYR A 161 -1.40 -5.26 -1.72
CA TYR A 161 -1.08 -6.67 -1.76
C TYR A 161 0.42 -6.78 -1.56
N PHE A 162 0.82 -7.44 -0.48
CA PHE A 162 2.21 -7.67 -0.11
C PHE A 162 2.54 -9.14 -0.34
N ASP A 163 3.47 -9.40 -1.24
CA ASP A 163 3.95 -10.73 -1.57
C ASP A 163 5.47 -10.80 -1.47
N THR A 164 5.99 -11.97 -1.12
CA THR A 164 7.44 -12.19 -1.04
C THR A 164 7.87 -13.21 -2.07
N PHE A 165 8.98 -12.92 -2.74
CA PHE A 165 9.63 -13.88 -3.62
C PHE A 165 11.13 -13.89 -3.38
N SER A 166 11.79 -14.97 -3.82
CA SER A 166 13.24 -15.07 -3.79
C SER A 166 13.77 -15.12 -5.20
N ASP A 167 14.74 -14.27 -5.51
CA ASP A 167 15.43 -14.30 -6.78
C ASP A 167 16.25 -15.60 -6.90
N PRO A 168 16.05 -16.42 -7.96
CA PRO A 168 16.70 -17.72 -8.08
C PRO A 168 18.22 -17.63 -8.24
N TYR A 169 18.76 -16.48 -8.64
CA TYR A 169 20.19 -16.30 -8.91
C TYR A 169 20.97 -15.77 -7.71
N THR A 170 20.47 -14.71 -7.06
CA THR A 170 21.13 -14.07 -5.93
C THR A 170 20.64 -14.60 -4.57
N HIS A 171 19.58 -15.42 -4.57
CA HIS A 171 18.87 -15.88 -3.38
C HIS A 171 18.40 -14.75 -2.46
N SER A 172 18.34 -13.52 -2.97
CA SER A 172 17.83 -12.37 -2.23
C SER A 172 16.32 -12.48 -2.11
N THR A 173 15.81 -12.30 -0.90
CA THR A 173 14.36 -12.17 -0.67
C THR A 173 13.92 -10.74 -0.98
N TRP A 174 12.83 -10.62 -1.71
CA TRP A 174 12.19 -9.37 -2.06
C TRP A 174 10.75 -9.36 -1.53
N LEU A 175 10.30 -8.20 -1.12
CA LEU A 175 8.90 -7.87 -0.87
C LEU A 175 8.41 -7.05 -2.05
N ALA A 176 7.45 -7.57 -2.81
CA ALA A 176 6.70 -6.79 -3.78
C ALA A 176 5.42 -6.28 -3.12
N VAL A 177 5.09 -5.03 -3.45
CA VAL A 177 3.87 -4.38 -2.98
C VAL A 177 3.14 -3.82 -4.19
N THR A 178 1.93 -4.29 -4.41
CA THR A 178 1.00 -3.71 -5.38
C THR A 178 -0.03 -2.87 -4.64
N ALA A 179 -0.06 -1.57 -4.92
CA ALA A 179 -1.01 -0.64 -4.34
C ALA A 179 -2.03 -0.19 -5.39
N VAL A 180 -3.31 -0.28 -5.03
CA VAL A 180 -4.45 0.15 -5.85
C VAL A 180 -5.17 1.25 -5.11
N VAL A 181 -5.16 2.46 -5.66
CA VAL A 181 -5.87 3.61 -5.10
C VAL A 181 -7.12 3.88 -5.92
N THR A 182 -8.28 3.76 -5.27
CA THR A 182 -9.57 4.13 -5.85
C THR A 182 -10.06 5.42 -5.22
N ASP A 183 -10.21 6.47 -6.02
CA ASP A 183 -10.72 7.77 -5.56
C ASP A 183 -11.62 8.41 -6.64
N PRO A 184 -12.94 8.17 -6.59
CA PRO A 184 -13.87 8.70 -7.58
C PRO A 184 -13.90 10.24 -7.65
N GLN A 185 -13.42 10.93 -6.61
CA GLN A 185 -13.41 12.39 -6.58
C GLN A 185 -12.36 12.97 -7.53
N TYR A 186 -11.16 12.36 -7.62
CA TYR A 186 -10.05 12.89 -8.40
C TYR A 186 -9.55 11.98 -9.53
N LEU A 187 -9.88 10.69 -9.52
CA LEU A 187 -9.45 9.71 -10.51
C LEU A 187 -10.60 9.27 -11.43
N ILE A 188 -10.30 8.94 -12.69
CA ILE A 188 -11.25 8.34 -13.64
C ILE A 188 -11.30 6.82 -13.54
N GLU A 189 -10.22 6.20 -13.08
CA GLU A 189 -10.07 4.77 -12.83
C GLU A 189 -9.06 4.56 -11.69
N PRO A 190 -9.01 3.38 -11.06
CA PRO A 190 -8.03 3.12 -10.00
C PRO A 190 -6.59 3.31 -10.47
N LEU A 191 -5.78 3.99 -9.67
CA LEU A 191 -4.33 4.09 -9.90
C LEU A 191 -3.65 2.86 -9.30
N ILE A 192 -2.92 2.12 -10.15
CA ILE A 192 -2.13 0.95 -9.72
C ILE A 192 -0.65 1.32 -9.74
N THR A 193 0.05 1.04 -8.64
CA THR A 193 1.50 1.25 -8.51
C THR A 193 2.17 0.04 -7.89
N HIS A 194 3.45 -0.15 -8.18
CA HIS A 194 4.24 -1.28 -7.68
C HIS A 194 5.52 -0.77 -7.01
N ALA A 195 5.85 -1.31 -5.85
CA ALA A 195 7.10 -1.06 -5.14
C ALA A 195 7.77 -2.39 -4.80
N HIS A 196 9.11 -2.40 -4.79
CA HIS A 196 9.89 -3.59 -4.48
C HIS A 196 10.95 -3.25 -3.44
N PHE A 197 11.01 -4.03 -2.37
CA PHE A 197 11.96 -3.85 -1.28
C PHE A 197 12.82 -5.10 -1.13
N LYS A 198 14.14 -4.92 -1.13
CA LYS A 198 15.08 -6.02 -0.85
C LYS A 198 15.19 -6.22 0.65
N LYS A 199 15.09 -7.47 1.12
CA LYS A 199 15.37 -7.82 2.52
C LYS A 199 16.85 -7.63 2.83
N LEU A 200 17.14 -6.88 3.88
CA LEU A 200 18.49 -6.71 4.43
C LEU A 200 18.70 -7.69 5.61
N PRO A 201 19.96 -8.07 5.91
CA PRO A 201 20.26 -8.99 7.00
C PRO A 201 19.98 -8.39 8.39
N ASP A 202 20.09 -7.07 8.52
CA ASP A 202 19.91 -6.31 9.75
C ASP A 202 19.37 -4.90 9.45
N SER A 203 19.33 -4.04 10.47
CA SER A 203 18.89 -2.64 10.36
C SER A 203 19.97 -1.69 9.86
N SER A 204 21.07 -2.18 9.28
CA SER A 204 22.13 -1.32 8.74
C SER A 204 21.59 -0.42 7.63
N GLY A 205 22.02 0.84 7.66
CA GLY A 205 21.57 1.87 6.73
C GLY A 205 20.19 2.45 7.04
N TRP A 206 19.54 2.11 8.15
CA TRP A 206 18.35 2.83 8.62
C TRP A 206 18.68 4.32 8.78
N ASP A 207 17.94 5.18 8.06
CA ASP A 207 18.23 6.62 7.96
C ASP A 207 16.93 7.46 8.04
N PRO A 208 16.40 7.69 9.26
CA PRO A 208 15.18 8.46 9.48
C PRO A 208 15.28 9.88 8.95
N THR A 209 14.37 10.26 8.05
CA THR A 209 14.28 11.62 7.51
C THR A 209 12.89 12.21 7.76
N PRO A 210 12.78 13.53 7.98
CA PRO A 210 11.48 14.17 8.16
C PRO A 210 10.70 14.19 6.84
N CYS A 211 9.41 14.51 6.93
CA CYS A 211 8.59 14.77 5.75
C CYS A 211 9.13 15.99 4.98
N ARG A 212 9.06 15.93 3.64
CA ARG A 212 9.41 17.02 2.73
C ARG A 212 8.34 17.20 1.66
N VAL A 213 7.95 18.44 1.37
CA VAL A 213 6.83 18.76 0.46
C VAL A 213 7.08 18.23 -0.96
N ASP A 214 8.11 18.75 -1.60
CA ASP A 214 8.41 18.62 -3.03
C ASP A 214 9.87 18.23 -3.31
N GLU A 215 10.63 17.94 -2.25
CA GLU A 215 12.02 17.52 -2.36
C GLU A 215 12.10 15.99 -2.45
N PRO A 216 13.14 15.46 -3.14
CA PRO A 216 13.50 14.07 -3.04
C PRO A 216 13.70 13.66 -1.59
N ARG A 217 13.60 12.35 -1.33
CA ARG A 217 14.30 11.81 -0.18
C ARG A 217 15.80 12.08 -0.33
#